data_AF-A0A0F9VXI6-F1
#
_entry.id   AF-A0A0F9VXI6-F1
#
_cell.length_a   1.000
_cell.length_b   1.000
_cell.length_c   1.000
_cell.angle_alpha   90.00
_cell.angle_beta   90.00
_cell.angle_gamma   90.00
#
_symmetry.space_group_name_H-M   'P 1'
#
loop_
_entity.id
_entity.type
_entity.pdbx_description
1 polymer ?
#
loop_
_entity_poly.entity_id
_entity_poly.type
_entity_poly.pdbx_seq_one_letter_code
_entity_poly.pdbx_strand_id
1 'polypeptide(L)' 'MLGYFCKTCQMYFRLIELLAGKRCPECKEQTKPHLILAGQVMGATKAETA' A
#
# COMPACT_ATOMS: atom_id res chain seq x y z
N MET A 1 -4.51 9.21 -7.15
CA MET A 1 -4.67 9.29 -5.68
C MET A 1 -3.59 8.41 -5.03
N LEU A 2 -2.92 8.89 -3.98
CA LEU A 2 -1.90 8.09 -3.27
C LEU A 2 -2.61 7.14 -2.30
N GLY A 3 -2.46 5.83 -2.51
CA GLY A 3 -2.91 4.78 -1.60
C GLY A 3 -1.71 4.10 -0.94
N TYR A 4 -1.94 3.32 0.10
CA TYR A 4 -0.91 2.56 0.78
C TYR A 4 -1.35 1.10 0.86
N PHE A 5 -0.53 0.21 0.32
CA PHE A 5 -0.85 -1.21 0.26
C PHE A 5 -0.12 -1.97 1.36
N CYS A 6 -0.86 -2.78 2.12
CA CYS A 6 -0.29 -3.77 3.03
C CYS A 6 -0.20 -5.12 2.31
N LYS A 7 1.01 -5.69 2.17
CA LYS A 7 1.21 -6.98 1.50
C LYS A 7 0.59 -8.14 2.29
N THR A 8 0.66 -8.09 3.61
CA THR A 8 0.17 -9.16 4.49
C THR A 8 -1.35 -9.20 4.60
N CYS A 9 -2.01 -8.05 4.73
CA CYS A 9 -3.47 -7.99 4.76
C CYS A 9 -4.11 -7.89 3.36
N GLN A 10 -3.31 -7.65 2.32
CA GLN A 10 -3.74 -7.35 0.95
C GLN A 10 -4.80 -6.23 0.86
N MET A 11 -4.71 -5.24 1.76
CA MET A 11 -5.65 -4.13 1.88
C MET A 11 -5.00 -2.80 1.49
N TYR A 12 -5.83 -1.88 1.00
CA TYR A 12 -5.45 -0.50 0.70
C TYR A 12 -5.94 0.45 1.79
N PHE A 13 -5.04 1.30 2.25
CA PHE A 13 -5.29 2.33 3.24
C PHE A 13 -5.00 3.70 2.64
N ARG A 14 -5.69 4.72 3.13
CA ARG A 14 -5.36 6.12 2.81
C ARG A 14 -4.34 6.63 3.81
N LEU A 15 -3.64 7.70 3.45
CA LEU A 15 -2.66 8.33 4.37
C LEU A 15 -3.28 8.69 5.73
N ILE A 16 -4.53 9.16 5.74
CA ILE A 16 -5.24 9.54 6.97
C ILE A 16 -5.59 8.36 7.88
N GLU A 17 -5.64 7.14 7.34
CA GLU A 17 -5.94 5.92 8.09
C GLU A 17 -4.69 5.24 8.65
N LEU A 18 -3.51 5.70 8.23
CA LEU A 18 -2.24 5.18 8.72
C LEU A 18 -1.76 6.02 9.89
N LEU A 19 -1.43 5.33 10.98
CA LEU A 19 -0.76 5.92 12.13
C LEU A 19 0.63 6.46 11.74
N ALA A 20 1.18 7.35 12.57
CA ALA A 20 2.52 7.92 12.39
C ALA A 20 3.55 6.80 12.12
N GLY A 21 4.06 6.75 10.89
CA GLY A 21 4.96 5.68 10.43
C GLY A 21 4.44 4.79 9.30
N LYS A 22 3.27 5.07 8.71
CA LYS A 22 2.77 4.38 7.49
C LYS A 22 2.67 2.85 7.69
N ARG A 23 2.20 2.43 8.86
CA ARG A 23 2.03 1.02 9.22
C ARG A 23 0.57 0.60 9.14
N CYS A 24 0.34 -0.65 8.77
CA CYS A 24 -0.98 -1.25 8.68
C CYS A 24 -1.61 -1.27 10.08
N PRO A 25 -2.85 -0.77 10.27
CA PRO A 25 -3.50 -0.79 11.58
C PRO A 25 -3.77 -2.21 12.10
N GLU A 26 -4.00 -3.17 11.18
CA GLU A 26 -4.33 -4.55 11.52
C GLU A 26 -3.09 -5.36 11.95
N CYS A 27 -2.08 -5.44 11.09
CA CYS A 27 -0.91 -6.30 11.30
C CYS A 27 0.35 -5.54 11.74
N LYS A 28 0.29 -4.21 11.87
CA LYS A 28 1.42 -3.31 12.21
C LYS A 28 2.60 -3.35 11.23
N GLU A 29 2.48 -4.06 10.12
CA GLU A 29 3.52 -4.16 9.10
C GLU A 29 3.66 -2.86 8.29
N GLN A 30 4.80 -2.64 7.66
CA GLN A 30 5.01 -1.46 6.81
C GLN A 30 4.13 -1.51 5.56
N THR A 31 3.38 -0.43 5.33
CA THR A 31 2.61 -0.27 4.09
C THR A 31 3.45 0.46 3.04
N LYS A 32 3.34 0.03 1.79
CA LYS A 32 4.05 0.66 0.67
C LYS A 32 3.13 1.67 -0.02
N PRO A 33 3.58 2.92 -0.27
CA PRO A 33 2.81 3.88 -1.05
C PRO A 33 2.67 3.38 -2.48
N HIS A 34 1.44 3.31 -2.98
CA HIS A 34 1.08 2.99 -4.36
C HIS A 34 0.30 4.15 -4.97
N LEU A 35 0.61 4.50 -6.20
CA LEU A 35 -0.18 5.46 -6.96
C LEU A 35 -1.38 4.73 -7.58
N ILE A 36 -2.58 5.14 -7.21
CA ILE A 36 -3.82 4.65 -7.82
C ILE A 36 -4.23 5.69 -8.87
N LEU A 37 -4.06 5.37 -10.14
CA LEU A 37 -4.53 6.16 -11.28
C LEU A 37 -5.75 5.48 -11.91
N ALA A 38 -6.88 6.19 -12.00
CA ALA A 38 -8.08 5.73 -12.70
C ALA A 38 -8.58 4.31 -12.30
N GLY A 39 -8.50 3.96 -11.00
CA GLY A 39 -8.89 2.63 -10.52
C GLY A 39 -7.88 1.51 -10.79
N GLN A 40 -6.77 1.82 -11.48
CA GLN A 40 -5.64 0.93 -11.66
C GLN A 40 -4.55 1.27 -10.63
N VAL A 41 -4.15 0.25 -9.86
CA VAL A 41 -3.04 0.36 -8.91
C VAL A 41 -1.75 0.36 -9.72
N MET A 42 -1.21 1.54 -9.97
CA MET A 42 0.07 1.75 -10.65
C MET A 42 1.18 1.68 -9.60
N GLY A 43 1.69 0.46 -9.40
CA GLY A 43 2.72 0.21 -8.38
C GLY A 43 3.05 -1.26 -8.12
N ALA A 44 2.88 -2.18 -9.07
CA ALA A 44 3.33 -3.55 -8.88
C ALA A 44 3.87 -4.18 -10.17
N THR A 45 4.90 -3.58 -10.76
CA THR A 45 5.80 -4.27 -11.70
C THR A 45 7.22 -3.73 -11.43
N LYS A 46 8.28 -4.50 -11.21
CA LYS A 46 8.53 -5.94 -11.28
C LYS A 46 9.87 -6.17 -10.55
N ALA A 47 9.94 -7.06 -9.57
CA ALA A 47 11.21 -7.63 -9.10
C ALA A 47 10.94 -9.00 -8.46
N GLU A 48 10.39 -9.91 -9.26
CA GLU A 48 10.29 -11.36 -9.00
C GLU A 48 9.87 -12.03 -10.32
N THR A 49 10.70 -11.84 -11.35
CA THR A 49 10.76 -12.71 -12.53
C THR A 49 12.19 -12.61 -13.06
N ALA A 50 13.10 -13.28 -12.37
CA ALA A 50 14.38 -13.81 -12.86
C ALA A 50 15.05 -14.53 -11.69
#